data_AF-A0A5E4NEI3-F1
#
_entry.id   AF-A0A5E4NEI3-F1
#
_cell.length_a   1.000
_cell.length_b   1.000
_cell.length_c   1.000
_cell.angle_alpha   90.00
_cell.angle_beta   90.00
_cell.angle_gamma   90.00
#
_symmetry.space_group_name_H-M   'P 1'
#
loop_
_entity.id
_entity.type
_entity.pdbx_description
1 polymer ?
#
loop_
_entity_poly.entity_id
_entity_poly.type
_entity_poly.pdbx_seq_one_letter_code
_entity_poly.pdbx_strand_id
1 'polypeptide(L)'
;MAFEIKNSGKPRQVRGTSAYKYRNLFALGILAASGFTWFLYEQLPATKRLTEKIYSGYWDRTPEEKYRIEMIKRNLNPDTKDLMLKRAEILSQNPDPIKRIEI
;
A
#
# COMPACT_ATOMS: atom_id res chain seq x y z
N MET A 1 -29.89 13.60 -61.35
CA MET A 1 -29.03 12.46 -60.97
C MET A 1 -28.97 12.43 -59.45
N ALA A 2 -29.66 11.48 -58.82
CA ALA A 2 -29.69 11.35 -57.36
C ALA A 2 -28.41 10.62 -56.91
N PHE A 3 -27.64 11.23 -56.01
CA PHE A 3 -26.52 10.57 -55.36
C PHE A 3 -27.08 9.56 -54.35
N GLU A 4 -26.92 8.28 -54.62
CA GLU A 4 -27.20 7.23 -53.64
C GLU A 4 -26.21 7.36 -52.48
N ILE A 5 -26.68 7.88 -51.35
CA ILE A 5 -25.95 7.88 -50.09
C ILE A 5 -25.95 6.43 -49.60
N LYS A 6 -24.93 5.66 -49.98
CA LYS A 6 -24.66 4.37 -49.34
C LYS A 6 -24.46 4.63 -47.84
N ASN A 7 -25.45 4.26 -47.04
CA ASN A 7 -25.29 4.14 -45.60
C ASN A 7 -24.20 3.12 -45.33
N SER A 8 -22.95 3.57 -45.20
CA SER A 8 -21.87 2.78 -44.65
C SER A 8 -22.24 2.53 -43.19
N GLY A 9 -22.86 1.38 -42.93
CA GLY A 9 -23.20 0.95 -41.57
C GLY A 9 -21.99 1.15 -40.64
N LYS A 10 -22.27 1.47 -39.37
CA LYS A 10 -21.25 1.80 -38.35
C LYS A 10 -20.01 0.91 -38.55
N PRO A 11 -18.79 1.47 -38.68
CA PRO A 11 -17.60 0.68 -38.95
C PRO A 11 -17.52 -0.40 -37.87
N ARG A 12 -17.58 -1.68 -38.29
CA ARG A 12 -17.45 -2.80 -37.36
C ARG A 12 -16.15 -2.59 -36.60
N GLN A 13 -16.21 -2.54 -35.27
CA GLN A 13 -15.04 -2.45 -34.41
C GLN A 13 -14.30 -3.80 -34.43
N VAL A 14 -13.68 -4.13 -35.57
CA VAL A 14 -12.90 -5.35 -35.76
C VAL A 14 -11.48 -5.11 -35.28
N ARG A 15 -10.84 -6.17 -34.76
CA ARG A 15 -9.42 -6.19 -34.39
C ARG A 15 -8.58 -5.62 -35.53
N GLY A 16 -7.63 -4.73 -35.22
CA GLY A 16 -6.73 -4.10 -36.20
C GLY A 16 -7.15 -2.71 -36.68
N THR A 17 -8.39 -2.29 -36.46
CA THR A 17 -8.84 -0.92 -36.78
C THR A 17 -8.26 0.11 -35.80
N SER A 18 -8.09 1.36 -36.24
CA SER A 18 -7.63 2.47 -35.39
C SER A 18 -8.51 2.66 -34.16
N ALA A 19 -9.83 2.55 -34.32
CA ALA A 19 -10.80 2.60 -33.23
C ALA A 19 -10.55 1.54 -32.13
N TYR A 20 -10.18 0.32 -32.51
CA TYR A 20 -9.83 -0.74 -31.55
C TYR A 20 -8.52 -0.45 -30.81
N LYS A 21 -7.52 0.12 -31.50
CA LYS A 21 -6.25 0.53 -30.88
C LYS A 21 -6.47 1.65 -29.85
N TYR A 22 -7.22 2.69 -30.19
CA TYR A 22 -7.52 3.78 -29.28
C TYR A 22 -8.33 3.33 -28.06
N ARG A 23 -9.27 2.40 -28.23
CA ARG A 23 -10.04 1.82 -27.11
C ARG A 23 -9.13 1.12 -26.10
N ASN A 24 -8.20 0.29 -26.58
CA ASN A 24 -7.28 -0.43 -25.70
C ASN A 24 -6.27 0.52 -25.05
N LEU A 25 -5.74 1.50 -25.80
CA LEU A 25 -4.87 2.54 -25.25
C LEU A 25 -5.56 3.34 -24.15
N PHE A 26 -6.84 3.69 -24.35
CA PHE A 26 -7.63 4.39 -23.35
C PHE A 26 -7.84 3.54 -22.10
N ALA A 27 -8.20 2.27 -22.25
CA ALA A 27 -8.35 1.35 -21.13
C ALA A 27 -7.04 1.17 -20.36
N LEU A 28 -5.91 1.00 -21.06
CA LEU A 28 -4.58 0.93 -20.44
C LEU A 28 -4.20 2.23 -19.74
N GLY A 29 -4.54 3.38 -20.33
CA GLY A 29 -4.33 4.70 -19.73
C GLY A 29 -5.09 4.86 -18.42
N ILE A 30 -6.34 4.41 -18.36
CA ILE A 30 -7.12 4.41 -17.12
C ILE A 30 -6.46 3.54 -16.05
N LEU A 31 -6.05 2.32 -16.41
CA LEU A 31 -5.38 1.41 -15.47
C LEU A 31 -4.05 1.98 -14.95
N ALA A 32 -3.27 2.60 -15.84
CA ALA A 32 -2.03 3.25 -15.47
C ALA A 32 -2.27 4.45 -14.53
N ALA A 33 -3.26 5.29 -14.85
CA ALA A 33 -3.63 6.42 -14.01
C ALA A 33 -4.14 5.98 -12.63
N SER A 34 -4.98 4.94 -12.56
CA SER A 34 -5.47 4.40 -11.28
C SER A 34 -4.35 3.76 -10.45
N GLY A 35 -3.42 3.05 -11.09
CA GLY A 35 -2.26 2.48 -10.41
C GLY A 35 -1.33 3.56 -9.87
N PHE A 36 -1.14 4.63 -10.64
CA PHE A 36 -0.31 5.76 -10.24
C PHE A 36 -0.92 6.55 -9.08
N THR A 37 -2.22 6.83 -9.11
CA THR A 37 -2.90 7.49 -7.99
C THR A 37 -2.87 6.63 -6.73
N TRP A 38 -3.05 5.31 -6.85
CA TRP A 38 -2.87 4.38 -5.74
C TRP A 38 -1.45 4.40 -5.17
N PHE A 39 -0.44 4.35 -6.03
CA PHE A 39 0.96 4.40 -5.61
C PHE A 39 1.28 5.69 -4.83
N LEU A 40 0.82 6.84 -5.34
CA LEU A 40 0.96 8.13 -4.62
C LEU A 40 0.21 8.12 -3.29
N TYR A 41 -0.98 7.52 -3.25
CA TYR A 41 -1.75 7.34 -2.03
C TYR A 41 -0.96 6.54 -0.98
N GLU A 42 -0.31 5.45 -1.37
CA GLU A 42 0.45 4.58 -0.46
C GLU A 42 1.73 5.24 0.09
N GLN A 43 2.32 6.19 -0.63
CA GLN A 43 3.50 6.93 -0.16
C GLN A 43 3.17 7.95 0.94
N LEU A 44 1.93 8.41 1.04
CA LEU A 44 1.54 9.41 2.03
C LEU A 44 1.61 8.83 3.46
N PRO A 45 2.19 9.55 4.44
CA PRO A 45 2.26 9.06 5.82
C PRO A 45 0.88 8.93 6.48
N ALA A 46 -0.12 9.69 6.01
CA ALA A 46 -1.48 9.63 6.50
C ALA A 46 -2.16 8.28 6.19
N THR A 47 -1.85 7.69 5.03
CA THR A 47 -2.49 6.45 4.58
C THR A 47 -1.92 5.25 5.33
N LYS A 48 -0.62 5.24 5.62
CA LYS A 48 0.01 4.26 6.51
C LYS A 48 -0.64 4.24 7.91
N ARG A 49 -0.86 5.42 8.50
CA ARG A 49 -1.58 5.54 9.78
C ARG A 49 -3.02 5.04 9.69
N LEU A 50 -3.68 5.30 8.56
CA LEU A 50 -5.05 4.81 8.34
C LEU A 50 -5.07 3.29 8.24
N THR A 51 -4.16 2.68 7.48
CA THR A 51 -4.06 1.23 7.36
C THR A 51 -3.75 0.56 8.69
N GLU A 52 -2.85 1.13 9.49
CA GLU A 52 -2.58 0.64 10.86
C GLU A 52 -3.83 0.68 11.74
N LYS A 53 -4.65 1.74 11.64
CA LYS A 53 -5.92 1.85 12.39
C LYS A 53 -6.96 0.82 11.93
N ILE A 54 -7.00 0.52 10.63
CA ILE A 54 -7.88 -0.51 10.06
C ILE A 54 -7.45 -1.90 10.55
N TYR A 55 -6.17 -2.26 10.38
CA TYR A 55 -5.66 -3.57 10.81
C TYR A 55 -5.66 -3.77 12.32
N SER A 56 -5.50 -2.71 13.09
CA SER A 56 -5.62 -2.77 14.55
C SER A 56 -7.06 -2.89 15.04
N GLY A 57 -8.07 -2.85 14.15
CA GLY A 57 -9.48 -2.86 14.53
C GLY A 57 -9.81 -1.71 15.47
N TYR A 58 -9.16 -0.55 15.29
CA TYR A 58 -9.23 0.57 16.23
C TYR A 58 -10.68 1.03 16.48
N TRP A 59 -11.52 0.92 15.45
CA TRP A 59 -12.92 1.35 15.47
C TRP A 59 -13.89 0.29 16.02
N ASP A 60 -13.48 -0.97 16.04
CA ASP A 60 -14.33 -2.10 16.46
C ASP A 60 -14.08 -2.50 17.92
N ARG A 61 -13.01 -2.00 18.56
CA ARG A 61 -12.62 -2.40 19.93
C ARG A 61 -13.36 -1.60 20.99
N THR A 62 -13.98 -2.33 21.90
CA THR A 62 -14.54 -1.74 23.13
C THR A 62 -13.42 -1.30 24.09
N PRO A 63 -13.68 -0.30 24.97
CA PRO A 63 -12.68 0.16 25.94
C PRO A 63 -12.19 -0.96 26.88
N GLU A 64 -13.03 -1.95 27.18
CA GLU A 64 -12.67 -3.11 28.00
C GLU A 64 -11.70 -4.07 27.29
N GLU A 65 -11.91 -4.34 26.00
CA GLU A 65 -10.99 -5.16 25.20
C GLU A 65 -9.63 -4.49 25.05
N LYS A 66 -9.61 -3.17 24.91
CA LYS A 66 -8.36 -2.40 24.86
C LYS A 66 -7.55 -2.58 26.15
N TYR A 67 -8.22 -2.53 27.31
CA TYR A 67 -7.61 -2.79 28.62
C TYR A 67 -7.10 -4.23 28.74
N ARG A 68 -7.88 -5.23 28.30
CA ARG A 68 -7.44 -6.64 28.31
C ARG A 68 -6.19 -6.85 27.44
N ILE A 69 -6.17 -6.27 26.23
CA ILE A 69 -5.01 -6.37 25.33
C ILE A 69 -3.78 -5.66 25.92
N GLU A 70 -3.96 -4.53 26.60
CA GLU A 70 -2.87 -3.83 27.28
C GLU A 70 -2.28 -4.66 28.43
N MET A 71 -3.14 -5.28 29.25
CA MET A 71 -2.73 -6.20 30.32
C MET A 71 -2.03 -7.44 29.75
N ILE A 72 -2.53 -8.00 28.64
CA ILE A 72 -1.89 -9.12 27.95
C ILE A 72 -0.50 -8.69 27.43
N LYS A 73 -0.37 -7.54 26.75
CA LYS A 73 0.93 -7.02 26.30
C LYS A 73 1.91 -6.80 27.45
N ARG A 74 1.43 -6.32 28.58
CA ARG A 74 2.23 -6.10 29.79
C ARG A 74 2.69 -7.41 30.42
N ASN A 75 1.87 -8.46 30.32
CA ASN A 75 2.15 -9.77 30.90
C ASN A 75 2.86 -10.75 29.95
N LEU A 76 2.83 -10.52 28.62
CA LEU A 76 3.35 -11.48 27.64
C LEU A 76 4.86 -11.49 27.50
N ASN A 77 5.61 -10.57 28.11
CA ASN A 77 7.07 -10.58 28.02
C ASN A 77 7.75 -10.13 29.33
N PRO A 78 8.02 -11.07 30.25
CA PRO A 78 9.06 -10.87 31.27
C PRO A 78 10.46 -10.75 30.64
N ASP A 79 10.72 -11.46 29.54
CA ASP A 79 12.04 -11.53 28.88
C ASP A 79 12.42 -10.25 28.09
N THR A 80 11.47 -9.41 27.68
CA THR A 80 11.83 -8.20 26.92
C THR A 80 12.49 -7.14 27.79
N LYS A 81 12.24 -7.13 29.11
CA LYS A 81 12.99 -6.26 30.03
C LYS A 81 14.45 -6.67 30.07
N ASP A 82 14.73 -7.96 30.17
CA ASP A 82 16.09 -8.51 30.12
C ASP A 82 16.75 -8.29 28.77
N LEU A 83 16.01 -8.42 27.67
CA LEU A 83 16.53 -8.12 26.32
C LEU A 83 16.79 -6.61 26.13
N MET A 84 15.98 -5.72 26.69
CA MET A 84 16.23 -4.28 26.67
C MET A 84 17.42 -3.89 27.55
N LEU A 85 17.59 -4.54 28.70
CA LEU A 85 18.76 -4.36 29.57
C LEU A 85 20.03 -4.85 28.87
N LYS A 86 20.02 -6.06 28.30
CA LYS A 86 21.14 -6.58 27.49
C LYS A 86 21.43 -5.69 26.28
N ARG A 87 20.41 -5.16 25.60
CA ARG A 87 20.59 -4.24 24.47
C ARG A 87 21.22 -2.92 24.92
N ALA A 88 20.82 -2.38 26.06
CA ALA A 88 21.40 -1.17 26.64
C ALA A 88 22.86 -1.40 27.07
N GLU A 89 23.19 -2.57 27.61
CA GLU A 89 24.55 -2.99 27.96
C GLU A 89 25.45 -3.13 26.71
N ILE A 90 24.94 -3.73 25.63
CA ILE A 90 25.68 -3.84 24.36
C ILE A 90 25.96 -2.46 23.74
N LEU A 91 25.00 -1.53 23.84
CA LEU A 91 25.14 -0.15 23.35
C LEU A 91 26.09 0.69 24.20
N SER A 92 26.16 0.46 25.51
CA SER A 92 27.12 1.16 26.38
C SER A 92 28.55 0.63 26.21
N GLN A 93 28.71 -0.65 25.87
CA GLN A 93 30.03 -1.24 25.60
C GLN A 93 30.58 -0.93 24.19
N ASN A 94 29.71 -0.62 23.21
CA ASN A 94 30.13 -0.25 21.84
C ASN A 94 29.35 0.98 21.35
N PRO A 95 29.86 2.22 21.55
CA PRO A 95 29.16 3.44 21.14
C PRO A 95 29.16 3.68 19.62
N ASP A 96 30.00 2.97 18.85
CA ASP A 96 30.18 3.21 17.41
C ASP A 96 29.69 2.01 16.56
N PRO A 97 28.48 2.05 15.97
CA PRO A 97 27.98 0.97 15.13
C PRO A 97 28.57 0.95 13.70
N ILE A 98 29.46 1.89 13.35
CA ILE A 98 29.82 2.17 11.94
C ILE A 98 31.15 1.51 11.49
N LYS A 99 32.02 1.03 12.38
CA LYS A 99 33.38 0.57 12.00
C LYS A 99 33.53 -0.91 11.61
N ARG A 100 32.45 -1.71 11.49
CA ARG A 100 32.55 -3.16 11.22
C ARG A 100 32.19 -3.59 9.78
N ILE A 101 32.42 -2.73 8.80
CA ILE A 101 32.36 -3.11 7.38
C ILE A 101 33.54 -2.47 6.64
N GLU A 102 34.75 -2.93 6.95
CA GLU A 102 35.91 -2.80 6.07
C GLU A 102 36.66 -4.13 6.08
N ILE A 103 36.25 -5.05 5.18
CA ILE A 103 37.11 -6.02 4.49
C ILE A 103 36.53 -6.19 3.08
#